data_AF-A0A0F7U5J3-F1
#
_entry.id   AF-A0A0F7U5J3-F1
#
_cell.length_a   1.000
_cell.length_b   1.000
_cell.length_c   1.000
_cell.angle_alpha   90.00
_cell.angle_beta   90.00
_cell.angle_gamma   90.00
#
_symmetry.space_group_name_H-M   'P 1'
#
loop_
_entity.id
_entity.type
_entity.pdbx_description
1 polymer ?
#
loop_
_entity_poly.entity_id
_entity_poly.type
_entity_poly.pdbx_seq_one_letter_code
_entity_poly.pdbx_strand_id
1 'polypeptide(L)'
;MPLTKIIQRTSSSVEVDQNKPTKKACTAAKPKKAVKNAGTCSMNKKQIGDHVKASLALNKYALNRTVLSLQMDTAFFRTFFVDNDKFSKQLPITPTEFDDSSPVVVVELSHQQAAELLGVSKVKGGNRFTTTHLAAMCVVFYPSLGMAKIWLSV
;
A
#
# COMPACT_ATOMS: atom_id res chain seq x y z
N MET A 1 24.50 -53.56 32.93
CA MET A 1 23.73 -54.32 33.94
C MET A 1 23.46 -53.41 35.14
N PRO A 2 22.32 -53.49 35.85
CA PRO A 2 20.97 -53.21 35.35
C PRO A 2 20.05 -52.43 36.34
N LEU A 3 18.86 -52.05 35.87
CA LEU A 3 17.53 -52.01 36.54
C LEU A 3 17.14 -50.93 37.58
N THR A 4 16.44 -49.92 37.06
CA THR A 4 15.04 -49.46 37.34
C THR A 4 14.30 -49.87 38.64
N LYS A 5 13.60 -48.89 39.26
CA LYS A 5 12.31 -49.09 40.00
C LYS A 5 11.47 -47.77 40.04
N ILE A 6 10.38 -47.65 39.24
CA ILE A 6 8.92 -47.72 39.57
C ILE A 6 8.40 -46.51 40.42
N ILE A 7 7.72 -45.50 39.83
CA ILE A 7 6.24 -45.23 39.71
C ILE A 7 5.53 -45.16 41.10
N GLN A 8 4.82 -44.09 41.54
CA GLN A 8 3.44 -43.68 41.14
C GLN A 8 2.92 -42.43 41.91
N ARG A 9 2.14 -41.56 41.22
CA ARG A 9 0.98 -40.66 41.58
C ARG A 9 0.92 -39.96 42.98
N THR A 10 0.51 -38.69 43.14
CA THR A 10 -0.84 -38.12 42.89
C THR A 10 -0.90 -36.56 42.96
N SER A 11 -1.80 -35.98 42.15
CA SER A 11 -2.76 -34.85 42.37
C SER A 11 -2.33 -33.40 42.74
N SER A 12 -2.59 -32.50 41.78
CA SER A 12 -3.25 -31.18 41.87
C SER A 12 -2.92 -30.18 42.98
N SER A 13 -2.36 -29.03 42.59
CA SER A 13 -2.94 -27.71 42.90
C SER A 13 -2.53 -26.71 41.81
N VAL A 14 -3.52 -26.05 41.22
CA VAL A 14 -3.34 -24.96 40.26
C VAL A 14 -3.13 -23.70 41.07
N GLU A 15 -1.89 -23.22 41.16
CA GLU A 15 -1.60 -21.86 41.61
C GLU A 15 -1.34 -20.98 40.38
N VAL A 16 -2.31 -20.11 40.14
CA VAL A 16 -2.32 -19.08 39.10
C VAL A 16 -1.32 -17.99 39.50
N ASP A 17 -0.13 -18.01 38.93
CA ASP A 17 0.77 -16.86 38.98
C ASP A 17 0.37 -15.84 37.91
N GLN A 18 -0.34 -14.80 38.35
CA GLN A 18 -0.75 -13.65 37.53
C GLN A 18 0.45 -12.70 37.30
N ASN A 19 1.38 -13.08 36.43
CA ASN A 19 2.38 -12.13 35.94
C ASN A 19 1.79 -11.27 34.81
N LYS A 20 1.32 -10.08 35.19
CA LYS A 20 0.72 -9.03 34.34
C LYS A 20 1.64 -8.61 33.18
N PRO A 21 1.15 -8.60 31.92
CA PRO A 21 1.71 -7.74 30.90
C PRO A 21 1.10 -6.33 31.03
N THR A 22 1.95 -5.32 31.23
CA THR A 22 1.59 -3.90 31.15
C THR A 22 1.07 -3.59 29.74
N LYS A 23 -0.26 -3.53 29.62
CA LYS A 23 -0.96 -2.99 28.45
C LYS A 23 -0.47 -1.56 28.23
N LYS A 24 0.38 -1.33 27.22
CA LYS A 24 0.57 0.01 26.64
C LYS A 24 -0.79 0.45 26.13
N ALA A 25 -1.41 1.39 26.83
CA ALA A 25 -2.64 2.04 26.39
C ALA A 25 -2.40 2.63 25.00
N CYS A 26 -3.08 2.06 24.01
CA CYS A 26 -3.11 2.60 22.66
C CYS A 26 -3.83 3.94 22.77
N THR A 27 -3.07 5.03 22.72
CA THR A 27 -3.64 6.38 22.69
C THR A 27 -4.52 6.45 21.45
N ALA A 28 -5.83 6.55 21.64
CA ALA A 28 -6.78 6.68 20.55
C ALA A 28 -6.32 7.84 19.66
N ALA A 29 -5.94 7.52 18.42
CA ALA A 29 -5.56 8.53 17.45
C ALA A 29 -6.75 9.45 17.26
N LYS A 30 -6.58 10.72 17.66
CA LYS A 30 -7.58 11.77 17.42
C LYS A 30 -7.97 11.72 15.94
N PRO A 31 -9.26 11.76 15.59
CA PRO A 31 -9.68 11.76 14.20
C PRO A 31 -9.03 12.97 13.51
N LYS A 32 -8.15 12.69 12.55
CA LYS A 32 -7.59 13.73 11.69
C LYS A 32 -8.78 14.40 10.98
N LYS A 33 -8.82 15.74 11.01
CA LYS A 33 -9.79 16.55 10.27
C LYS A 33 -9.98 15.92 8.89
N ALA A 34 -11.20 15.46 8.61
CA ALA A 34 -11.57 15.01 7.28
C ALA A 34 -11.30 16.17 6.32
N VAL A 35 -10.39 15.97 5.38
CA VAL A 35 -10.18 16.90 4.27
C VAL A 35 -11.51 16.94 3.55
N LYS A 36 -12.18 18.09 3.60
CA LYS A 36 -13.59 18.25 3.20
C LYS A 36 -13.85 17.97 1.70
N ASN A 37 -12.81 17.76 0.90
CA ASN A 37 -12.88 17.45 -0.52
C ASN A 37 -11.93 16.32 -0.91
N ALA A 38 -11.72 15.33 -0.05
CA ALA A 38 -11.09 14.08 -0.50
C ALA A 38 -12.13 13.38 -1.36
N GLY A 39 -12.02 13.48 -2.68
CA GLY A 39 -12.91 12.77 -3.61
C GLY A 39 -12.98 11.26 -3.34
N THR A 40 -13.73 10.56 -4.16
CA THR A 40 -14.05 9.16 -3.98
C THR A 40 -13.08 8.27 -4.75
N CYS A 41 -12.63 7.18 -4.13
CA CYS A 41 -11.87 6.12 -4.78
C CYS A 41 -12.24 4.76 -4.22
N SER A 42 -12.27 3.73 -5.08
CA SER A 42 -12.55 2.33 -4.71
C SER A 42 -11.51 1.72 -3.78
N MET A 43 -10.32 2.33 -3.69
CA MET A 43 -9.24 1.90 -2.82
C MET A 43 -8.63 3.07 -2.07
N ASN A 44 -8.29 2.84 -0.80
CA ASN A 44 -7.49 3.80 -0.06
C ASN A 44 -6.00 3.72 -0.46
N LYS A 45 -5.24 4.76 -0.09
CA LYS A 45 -3.80 4.85 -0.32
C LYS A 45 -3.02 3.59 0.06
N LYS A 46 -3.35 2.98 1.21
CA LYS A 46 -2.64 1.80 1.73
C LYS A 46 -2.87 0.61 0.80
N GLN A 47 -4.11 0.37 0.38
CA GLN A 47 -4.48 -0.70 -0.55
C GLN A 47 -3.78 -0.52 -1.90
N ILE A 48 -3.76 0.70 -2.45
CA ILE A 48 -3.02 1.00 -3.69
C ILE A 48 -1.53 0.63 -3.52
N GLY A 49 -0.89 1.09 -2.44
CA GLY A 49 0.51 0.77 -2.17
C GLY A 49 0.77 -0.73 -1.95
N ASP A 50 -0.16 -1.43 -1.30
CA ASP A 50 -0.07 -2.88 -1.09
C ASP A 50 -0.17 -3.65 -2.42
N HIS A 51 -1.06 -3.24 -3.33
CA HIS A 51 -1.15 -3.85 -4.65
C HIS A 51 0.06 -3.55 -5.53
N VAL A 52 0.59 -2.32 -5.51
CA VAL A 52 1.84 -1.98 -6.21
C VAL A 52 2.97 -2.89 -5.69
N LYS A 53 3.11 -3.03 -4.37
CA LYS A 53 4.11 -3.92 -3.78
C LYS A 53 3.92 -5.38 -4.19
N ALA A 54 2.68 -5.86 -4.19
CA ALA A 54 2.37 -7.23 -4.61
C ALA A 54 2.71 -7.46 -6.09
N SER A 55 2.55 -6.44 -6.94
CA SER A 55 2.91 -6.50 -8.37
C SER A 55 4.43 -6.68 -8.57
N LEU A 56 5.23 -6.09 -7.67
CA LEU A 56 6.69 -6.21 -7.63
C LEU A 56 7.17 -7.51 -6.96
N ALA A 57 6.29 -8.25 -6.28
CA ALA A 57 6.65 -9.55 -5.70
C ALA A 57 6.88 -10.57 -6.81
N LEU A 58 7.95 -11.36 -6.66
CA LEU A 58 8.25 -12.43 -7.61
C LEU A 58 7.54 -13.70 -7.20
N ASN A 59 6.73 -14.23 -8.10
CA ASN A 59 6.17 -15.57 -7.97
C ASN A 59 7.03 -16.54 -8.78
N LYS A 60 7.84 -17.33 -8.06
CA LYS A 60 8.86 -18.24 -8.60
C LYS A 60 9.94 -17.49 -9.41
N TYR A 61 9.65 -17.20 -10.69
CA TYR A 61 10.56 -16.53 -11.63
C TYR A 61 9.89 -15.43 -12.46
N ALA A 62 8.62 -15.11 -12.20
CA ALA A 62 7.88 -14.10 -12.94
C ALA A 62 7.33 -13.02 -12.02
N LEU A 63 7.20 -11.81 -12.57
CA LEU A 63 6.46 -10.73 -11.92
C LEU A 63 4.95 -11.01 -11.98
N ASN A 64 4.24 -10.45 -11.01
CA ASN A 64 2.78 -10.43 -11.04
C ASN A 64 2.28 -9.40 -12.06
N ARG A 65 0.96 -9.39 -12.30
CA ARG A 65 0.31 -8.41 -13.16
C ARG A 65 0.72 -6.99 -12.77
N THR A 66 1.26 -6.24 -13.72
CA THR A 66 1.77 -4.88 -13.52
C THR A 66 0.73 -3.79 -13.78
N VAL A 67 -0.54 -4.18 -13.97
CA VAL A 67 -1.64 -3.27 -14.30
C VAL A 67 -2.74 -3.39 -13.26
N LEU A 68 -3.13 -2.26 -12.69
CA LEU A 68 -4.17 -2.13 -11.67
C LEU A 68 -5.28 -1.22 -12.19
N SER A 69 -6.53 -1.62 -12.01
CA SER A 69 -7.69 -0.78 -12.32
C SER A 69 -8.33 -0.26 -11.02
N LEU A 70 -8.64 1.02 -10.99
CA LEU A 70 -9.24 1.72 -9.86
C LEU A 70 -10.45 2.51 -10.35
N GLN A 71 -11.52 2.56 -9.57
CA GLN A 71 -12.55 3.58 -9.77
C GLN A 71 -12.22 4.78 -8.89
N MET A 72 -12.24 5.98 -9.47
CA MET A 72 -12.03 7.22 -8.73
C MET A 72 -12.64 8.40 -9.48
N ASP A 73 -13.04 9.43 -8.75
CA ASP A 73 -13.44 10.70 -9.34
C ASP A 73 -12.23 11.63 -9.59
N THR A 74 -12.47 12.69 -10.35
CA THR A 74 -11.47 13.68 -10.73
C THR A 74 -10.92 14.44 -9.52
N ALA A 75 -11.74 14.68 -8.51
CA ALA A 75 -11.33 15.35 -7.28
C ALA A 75 -10.31 14.52 -6.48
N PHE A 76 -10.54 13.21 -6.35
CA PHE A 76 -9.60 12.29 -5.74
C PHE A 76 -8.33 12.21 -6.57
N PHE A 77 -8.45 12.05 -7.89
CA PHE A 77 -7.31 11.95 -8.78
C PHE A 77 -6.38 13.17 -8.66
N ARG A 78 -6.95 14.38 -8.72
CA ARG A 78 -6.22 15.64 -8.52
C ARG A 78 -5.54 15.69 -7.17
N THR A 79 -6.29 15.49 -6.08
CA THR A 79 -5.75 15.57 -4.72
C THR A 79 -4.65 14.52 -4.46
N PHE A 80 -4.79 13.32 -5.04
CA PHE A 80 -3.90 12.21 -4.76
C PHE A 80 -2.64 12.22 -5.64
N PHE A 81 -2.77 12.50 -6.94
CA PHE A 81 -1.68 12.40 -7.90
C PHE A 81 -1.13 13.74 -8.38
N VAL A 82 -1.88 14.85 -8.31
CA VAL A 82 -1.47 16.13 -8.89
C VAL A 82 -1.10 17.13 -7.80
N ASP A 83 -2.05 17.45 -6.93
CA ASP A 83 -1.95 18.51 -5.91
C ASP A 83 -1.39 17.98 -4.57
N ASN A 84 -0.60 16.91 -4.62
CA ASN A 84 -0.10 16.25 -3.42
C ASN A 84 1.17 16.93 -2.91
N ASP A 85 1.07 17.47 -1.70
CA ASP A 85 2.11 18.23 -1.00
C ASP A 85 3.40 17.43 -0.70
N LYS A 86 3.36 16.11 -0.90
CA LYS A 86 4.50 15.22 -0.64
C LYS A 86 5.52 15.17 -1.77
N PHE A 87 5.14 15.61 -2.97
CA PHE A 87 6.04 15.56 -4.09
C PHE A 87 7.09 16.67 -3.98
N SER A 88 8.36 16.27 -4.05
CA SER A 88 9.48 17.22 -4.06
C SER A 88 9.57 18.03 -5.37
N LYS A 89 8.95 17.52 -6.44
CA LYS A 89 8.90 18.12 -7.78
C LYS A 89 7.51 17.95 -8.38
N GLN A 90 7.09 18.92 -9.18
CA GLN A 90 5.85 18.82 -9.93
C GLN A 90 5.89 17.61 -10.88
N LEU A 91 4.77 16.92 -11.00
CA LEU A 91 4.65 15.74 -11.85
C LEU A 91 4.35 16.14 -13.31
N PRO A 92 4.90 15.40 -14.29
CA PRO A 92 4.49 15.53 -15.67
C PRO A 92 3.06 14.99 -15.81
N ILE A 93 2.13 15.88 -16.16
CA ILE A 93 0.71 15.57 -16.33
C ILE A 93 0.32 16.01 -17.75
N THR A 94 -0.44 15.18 -18.46
CA THR A 94 -0.94 15.50 -19.80
C THR A 94 -2.42 15.15 -19.91
N PRO A 95 -3.30 16.10 -20.26
CA PRO A 95 -3.03 17.54 -20.42
C PRO A 95 -2.80 18.25 -19.07
N THR A 96 -2.15 19.41 -19.09
CA THR A 96 -1.87 20.22 -17.87
C THR A 96 -3.14 20.65 -17.15
N GLU A 97 -4.15 21.05 -17.92
CA GLU A 97 -5.48 21.41 -17.43
C GLU A 97 -6.47 20.36 -17.92
N PHE A 98 -7.31 19.86 -17.00
CA PHE A 98 -8.30 18.84 -17.30
C PHE A 98 -9.51 18.95 -16.37
N ASP A 99 -10.62 18.40 -16.76
CA ASP A 99 -11.86 18.36 -15.99
C ASP A 99 -12.60 17.03 -16.23
N ASP A 100 -13.85 16.93 -15.76
CA ASP A 100 -14.67 15.74 -15.94
C ASP A 100 -15.04 15.45 -17.41
N SER A 101 -14.90 16.44 -18.31
CA SER A 101 -15.14 16.30 -19.74
C SER A 101 -13.90 15.85 -20.52
N SER A 102 -12.73 15.90 -19.90
CA SER A 102 -11.47 15.53 -20.53
C SER A 102 -11.45 14.03 -20.86
N PRO A 103 -11.00 13.62 -22.06
CA PRO A 103 -11.10 12.24 -22.49
C PRO A 103 -10.15 11.31 -21.74
N VAL A 104 -8.91 11.77 -21.51
CA VAL A 104 -7.87 11.02 -20.82
C VAL A 104 -6.88 11.99 -20.16
N VAL A 105 -6.39 11.61 -19.00
CA VAL A 105 -5.34 12.31 -18.26
C VAL A 105 -4.26 11.31 -17.89
N VAL A 106 -3.01 11.63 -18.19
CA VAL A 106 -1.87 10.74 -17.94
C VAL A 106 -0.91 11.42 -16.97
N VAL A 107 -0.45 10.66 -15.98
CA VAL A 107 0.56 11.10 -15.01
C VAL A 107 1.65 10.04 -14.92
N GLU A 108 2.89 10.48 -15.04
CA GLU A 108 4.04 9.60 -14.93
C GLU A 108 4.83 9.91 -13.66
N LEU A 109 5.15 8.86 -12.91
CA LEU A 109 5.92 8.93 -11.68
C LEU A 109 7.18 8.10 -11.84
N SER A 110 8.32 8.72 -11.54
CA SER A 110 9.57 8.00 -11.31
C SER A 110 9.51 7.14 -10.05
N HIS A 111 10.48 6.24 -9.87
CA HIS A 111 10.68 5.51 -8.62
C HIS A 111 10.58 6.39 -7.38
N GLN A 112 11.29 7.53 -7.37
CA GLN A 112 11.34 8.42 -6.21
C GLN A 112 9.97 9.05 -5.93
N GLN A 113 9.29 9.56 -6.97
CA GLN A 113 7.96 10.16 -6.81
C GLN A 113 6.95 9.12 -6.34
N ALA A 114 6.98 7.90 -6.89
CA ALA A 114 6.12 6.82 -6.41
C ALA A 114 6.43 6.46 -4.93
N ALA A 115 7.68 6.57 -4.50
CA ALA A 115 8.07 6.36 -3.11
C ALA A 115 7.59 7.47 -2.17
N GLU A 116 7.63 8.72 -2.61
CA GLU A 116 7.06 9.89 -1.90
C GLU A 116 5.52 9.72 -1.77
N LEU A 117 4.88 9.26 -2.85
CA LEU A 117 3.45 9.02 -2.88
C LEU A 117 3.04 7.84 -2.00
N LEU A 118 3.60 6.64 -2.19
CA LEU A 118 3.09 5.40 -1.58
C LEU A 118 3.91 4.93 -0.36
N GLY A 119 5.12 5.44 -0.21
CA GLY A 119 6.11 5.02 0.78
C GLY A 119 7.20 4.12 0.18
N VAL A 120 8.45 4.34 0.61
CA VAL A 120 9.66 3.61 0.14
C VAL A 120 9.56 2.08 0.26
N SER A 121 8.74 1.58 1.18
CA SER A 121 8.56 0.13 1.37
C SER A 121 7.58 -0.50 0.38
N LYS A 122 6.88 0.31 -0.43
CA LYS A 122 5.89 -0.12 -1.43
C LYS A 122 6.45 -0.20 -2.84
N VAL A 123 7.49 0.58 -3.15
CA VAL A 123 8.16 0.62 -4.46
C VAL A 123 9.30 -0.41 -4.60
N LYS A 124 9.35 -1.38 -3.69
CA LYS A 124 10.27 -2.52 -3.74
C LYS A 124 9.57 -3.81 -3.32
N GLY A 125 9.90 -4.89 -4.01
CA GLY A 125 9.38 -6.24 -3.83
C GLY A 125 10.44 -7.29 -4.09
N GLY A 126 10.03 -8.50 -4.47
CA GLY A 126 10.93 -9.63 -4.73
C GLY A 126 10.73 -10.80 -3.77
N ASN A 127 11.75 -11.65 -3.65
CA ASN A 127 11.76 -12.83 -2.79
C ASN A 127 13.10 -12.92 -2.04
N ARG A 128 13.39 -14.04 -1.37
CA ARG A 128 14.65 -14.23 -0.61
C ARG A 128 15.93 -14.18 -1.46
N PHE A 129 15.81 -14.27 -2.79
CA PHE A 129 16.94 -14.37 -3.71
C PHE A 129 17.20 -13.09 -4.49
N THR A 130 16.16 -12.29 -4.76
CA THR A 130 16.31 -11.06 -5.51
C THR A 130 15.28 -10.02 -5.09
N THR A 131 15.67 -8.76 -5.21
CA THR A 131 14.81 -7.61 -4.95
C THR A 131 14.43 -6.95 -6.26
N THR A 132 13.15 -6.69 -6.41
CA THR A 132 12.58 -5.99 -7.57
C THR A 132 12.28 -4.56 -7.18
N HIS A 133 12.67 -3.60 -8.01
CA HIS A 133 12.39 -2.18 -7.79
C HIS A 133 11.39 -1.69 -8.83
N LEU A 134 10.51 -0.78 -8.44
CA LEU A 134 9.68 -0.06 -9.41
C LEU A 134 10.58 0.91 -10.19
N ALA A 135 10.60 0.82 -11.52
CA ALA A 135 11.31 1.77 -12.38
C ALA A 135 10.46 3.03 -12.62
N ALA A 136 9.23 2.84 -13.12
CA ALA A 136 8.26 3.90 -13.34
C ALA A 136 6.83 3.43 -13.09
N MET A 137 5.95 4.39 -12.80
CA MET A 137 4.51 4.18 -12.66
C MET A 137 3.77 5.18 -13.53
N CYS A 138 2.94 4.70 -14.44
CA CYS A 138 2.10 5.53 -15.31
C CYS A 138 0.63 5.35 -14.89
N VAL A 139 -0.05 6.45 -14.58
CA VAL A 139 -1.47 6.47 -14.22
C VAL A 139 -2.24 7.10 -15.36
N VAL A 140 -3.13 6.31 -15.96
CA VAL A 140 -4.03 6.75 -17.03
C VAL A 140 -5.43 6.86 -16.46
N PHE A 141 -5.92 8.07 -16.32
CA PHE A 141 -7.25 8.39 -15.80
C PHE A 141 -8.20 8.76 -16.94
N TYR A 142 -9.42 8.24 -16.85
CA TYR A 142 -10.52 8.50 -17.78
C TYR A 142 -11.63 9.20 -16.96
N PRO A 143 -11.63 10.55 -16.88
CA PRO A 143 -12.56 11.31 -16.06
C PRO A 143 -14.02 10.97 -16.32
N SER A 144 -14.42 10.93 -17.59
CA SER A 144 -15.78 10.60 -18.02
C SER A 144 -16.26 9.21 -17.59
N LEU A 145 -15.33 8.29 -17.29
CA LEU A 145 -15.62 6.92 -16.84
C LEU A 145 -15.42 6.74 -15.33
N GLY A 146 -14.88 7.73 -14.63
CA GLY A 146 -14.51 7.61 -13.22
C GLY A 146 -13.53 6.46 -12.96
N MET A 147 -12.57 6.24 -13.87
CA MET A 147 -11.67 5.08 -13.84
C MET A 147 -10.22 5.48 -14.08
N ALA A 148 -9.31 4.91 -13.30
CA ALA A 148 -7.88 4.98 -13.53
C ALA A 148 -7.26 3.59 -13.74
N LYS A 149 -6.24 3.52 -14.61
CA LYS A 149 -5.38 2.36 -14.76
C LYS A 149 -3.95 2.74 -14.38
N ILE A 150 -3.35 2.00 -13.47
CA ILE A 150 -1.96 2.17 -13.07
C ILE A 150 -1.13 1.08 -13.75
N TRP A 151 -0.12 1.48 -14.50
CA TRP A 151 0.86 0.62 -15.15
C TRP A 151 2.19 0.75 -14.42
N LEU A 152 2.83 -0.38 -14.14
CA LEU A 152 4.10 -0.46 -13.43
C LEU A 152 5.16 -1.04 -14.37
N SER A 153 6.33 -0.42 -14.37
CA SER A 153 7.55 -1.00 -14.94
C SER A 153 8.55 -1.32 -13.83
N VAL A 154 9.38 -2.31 -14.08
CA VAL A 154 10.39 -2.85 -13.17
C VAL A 154 11.75 -2.73 -13.82
#